data_AF-A0A377I116-F1
#
_entry.id   AF-A0A377I116-F1
#
_cell.length_a   1.000
_cell.length_b   1.000
_cell.length_c   1.000
_cell.angle_alpha   90.00
_cell.angle_beta   90.00
_cell.angle_gamma   90.00
#
_symmetry.space_group_name_H-M   'P 1'
#
loop_
_entity.id
_entity.type
_entity.pdbx_description
1 polymer ?
#
loop_
_entity_poly.entity_id
_entity_poly.type
_entity_poly.pdbx_seq_one_letter_code
_entity_poly.pdbx_strand_id
1 'polypeptide(L)'
;MQSFIEKFEQSIHPFIPFENEQAVISGHFFTKSEASVAFFIGEIRQTAQRLQQQTEVAYAEIYAKKLLDQIDALQKAIQKIRKTKKVERFISPYRPPRNVHSLPKEKRLVEYRKALRALNEKICWLTEKQYQAENRANKEEVLLYQQQIQETEFRKIKCLIAIEQLAEE
;
A
#
# COMPACT_ATOMS: atom_id res chain seq x y z
N MET A 1 28.44 -15.85 5.60
CA MET A 1 27.69 -16.35 4.42
C MET A 1 26.29 -16.65 4.90
N GLN A 2 25.25 -16.00 4.36
CA GLN A 2 23.87 -16.32 4.72
C GLN A 2 23.45 -17.66 4.10
N SER A 3 22.74 -18.49 4.85
CA SER A 3 22.23 -19.77 4.37
C SER A 3 21.20 -19.57 3.25
N PHE A 4 21.00 -20.59 2.39
CA PHE A 4 19.96 -20.56 1.35
C PHE A 4 18.58 -20.19 1.91
N ILE A 5 18.24 -20.75 3.09
CA ILE A 5 16.97 -20.49 3.76
C ILE A 5 16.86 -19.04 4.24
N GLU A 6 17.94 -18.44 4.76
CA GLU A 6 17.91 -17.02 5.15
C GLU A 6 17.66 -16.10 3.96
N LYS A 7 18.28 -16.37 2.81
CA LYS A 7 18.05 -15.60 1.58
C LYS A 7 16.64 -15.81 1.03
N PHE A 8 16.11 -17.02 1.18
CA PHE A 8 14.76 -17.35 0.78
C PHE A 8 13.71 -16.66 1.67
N GLU A 9 13.90 -16.62 2.98
CA GLU A 9 12.96 -15.89 3.87
C GLU A 9 12.91 -14.39 3.53
N GLN A 10 14.02 -13.80 3.09
CA GLN A 10 14.03 -12.42 2.59
C GLN A 10 13.16 -12.26 1.33
N SER A 11 13.08 -13.25 0.44
CA SER A 11 12.22 -13.19 -0.75
C SER A 11 10.74 -13.39 -0.44
N ILE A 12 10.40 -13.96 0.72
CA ILE A 12 9.02 -14.12 1.22
C ILE A 12 8.50 -12.86 1.90
N HIS A 13 9.39 -12.02 2.46
CA HIS A 13 9.03 -10.83 3.22
C HIS A 13 8.01 -9.89 2.51
N PRO A 14 8.03 -9.69 1.17
CA PRO A 14 7.03 -8.89 0.47
C PRO A 14 5.60 -9.43 0.54
N PHE A 15 5.41 -10.72 0.87
CA PHE A 15 4.11 -11.38 0.95
C PHE A 15 3.49 -11.31 2.36
N ILE A 16 4.31 -11.09 3.41
CA ILE A 16 3.87 -11.03 4.81
C ILE A 16 2.71 -10.05 5.05
N PRO A 17 2.69 -8.83 4.48
CA PRO A 17 1.58 -7.88 4.69
C PRO A 17 0.22 -8.39 4.19
N PHE A 18 0.20 -9.43 3.38
CA PHE A 18 -1.01 -10.00 2.79
C PHE A 18 -1.42 -11.32 3.46
N GLU A 19 -0.73 -11.80 4.50
CA GLU A 19 -0.93 -13.12 5.12
C GLU A 19 -2.39 -13.47 5.44
N ASN A 20 -3.17 -12.48 5.89
CA ASN A 20 -4.58 -12.64 6.26
C ASN A 20 -5.55 -12.51 5.07
N GLU A 21 -5.07 -12.13 3.90
CA GLU A 21 -5.89 -11.96 2.70
C GLU A 21 -6.15 -13.33 2.05
N GLN A 22 -7.34 -13.51 1.48
CA GLN A 22 -7.66 -14.68 0.67
C GLN A 22 -7.11 -14.52 -0.74
N ALA A 23 -6.44 -15.56 -1.24
CA ALA A 23 -5.89 -15.61 -2.58
C ALA A 23 -6.47 -16.81 -3.35
N VAL A 24 -6.80 -16.56 -4.62
CA VAL A 24 -7.21 -17.60 -5.56
C VAL A 24 -6.10 -17.79 -6.59
N ILE A 25 -5.50 -18.99 -6.58
CA ILE A 25 -4.42 -19.40 -7.46
C ILE A 25 -4.89 -20.58 -8.29
N SER A 26 -5.00 -20.38 -9.60
CA SER A 26 -5.36 -21.43 -10.56
C SER A 26 -4.09 -22.14 -11.03
N GLY A 27 -3.96 -23.43 -10.72
CA GLY A 27 -2.83 -24.27 -11.14
C GLY A 27 -2.52 -25.39 -10.15
N HIS A 28 -1.71 -26.37 -10.56
CA HIS A 28 -1.30 -27.51 -9.73
C HIS A 28 -0.03 -27.23 -8.89
N PHE A 29 0.24 -25.96 -8.60
CA PHE A 29 1.43 -25.54 -7.85
C PHE A 29 1.26 -25.71 -6.33
N PHE A 30 0.02 -25.64 -5.87
CA PHE A 30 -0.37 -25.73 -4.46
C PHE A 30 -1.40 -26.83 -4.23
N THR A 31 -1.57 -27.26 -2.99
CA THR A 31 -2.58 -28.27 -2.64
C THR A 31 -4.02 -27.72 -2.71
N LYS A 32 -4.18 -26.40 -2.53
CA LYS A 32 -5.47 -25.71 -2.62
C LYS A 32 -5.41 -24.62 -3.67
N SER A 33 -6.51 -24.42 -4.39
CA SER A 33 -6.66 -23.31 -5.34
C SER A 33 -7.13 -22.02 -4.67
N GLU A 34 -7.71 -22.10 -3.48
CA GLU A 34 -8.19 -20.96 -2.70
C GLU A 34 -7.83 -21.16 -1.23
N ALA A 35 -7.08 -20.21 -0.67
CA ALA A 35 -6.65 -20.21 0.72
C ALA A 35 -6.12 -18.82 1.12
N SER A 36 -5.78 -18.65 2.40
CA SER A 36 -5.07 -17.45 2.84
C SER A 36 -3.65 -17.40 2.26
N VAL A 37 -3.11 -16.19 2.10
CA VAL A 37 -1.71 -16.01 1.69
C VAL A 37 -0.75 -16.70 2.67
N ALA A 38 -1.05 -16.70 3.98
CA ALA A 38 -0.28 -17.42 4.99
C ALA A 38 -0.17 -18.93 4.69
N PHE A 39 -1.26 -19.54 4.19
CA PHE A 39 -1.26 -20.96 3.80
C PHE A 39 -0.31 -21.20 2.62
N PHE A 40 -0.37 -20.36 1.59
CA PHE A 40 0.51 -20.46 0.43
C PHE A 40 1.99 -20.22 0.79
N ILE A 41 2.28 -19.27 1.67
CA ILE A 41 3.63 -19.05 2.22
C ILE A 41 4.12 -20.31 2.95
N GLY A 42 3.26 -20.96 3.73
CA GLY A 42 3.59 -22.22 4.41
C GLY A 42 4.00 -23.33 3.44
N GLU A 43 3.25 -23.54 2.35
CA GLU A 43 3.60 -24.52 1.32
C GLU A 43 4.90 -24.19 0.58
N ILE A 44 5.13 -22.90 0.30
CA ILE A 44 6.37 -22.42 -0.31
C ILE A 44 7.57 -22.72 0.60
N ARG A 45 7.46 -22.46 1.91
CA ARG A 45 8.49 -22.81 2.91
C ARG A 45 8.75 -24.31 2.96
N GLN A 46 7.71 -25.14 2.95
CA GLN A 46 7.87 -26.60 2.91
C GLN A 46 8.61 -27.05 1.63
N THR A 47 8.31 -26.45 0.48
CA THR A 47 8.97 -26.77 -0.79
C THR A 47 10.45 -26.37 -0.76
N ALA A 48 10.79 -25.21 -0.20
CA ALA A 48 12.18 -24.80 -0.02
C ALA A 48 12.96 -25.70 0.95
N GLN A 49 12.35 -26.14 2.05
CA GLN A 49 12.96 -27.11 2.96
C GLN A 49 13.23 -28.45 2.27
N ARG A 50 12.26 -28.96 1.49
CA ARG A 50 12.45 -30.18 0.70
C ARG A 50 13.58 -30.03 -0.30
N LEU A 51 13.66 -28.90 -1.01
CA LEU A 51 14.75 -28.61 -1.94
C LEU A 51 16.12 -28.65 -1.24
N GLN A 52 16.24 -28.04 -0.06
CA GLN A 52 17.49 -28.02 0.71
C GLN A 52 17.95 -29.42 1.14
N GLN A 53 17.01 -30.33 1.40
CA GLN A 53 17.29 -31.70 1.85
C GLN A 53 17.57 -32.66 0.69
N GLN A 54 17.41 -32.24 -0.58
CA GLN A 54 17.66 -33.12 -1.72
C GLN A 54 19.15 -33.37 -1.93
N THR A 55 19.49 -34.64 -2.07
CA THR A 55 20.83 -35.11 -2.46
C THR A 55 20.92 -35.42 -3.95
N GLU A 56 19.79 -35.73 -4.59
CA GLU A 56 19.70 -36.05 -6.00
C GLU A 56 19.36 -34.82 -6.86
N VAL A 57 20.15 -34.59 -7.90
CA VAL A 57 20.02 -33.41 -8.78
C VAL A 57 18.66 -33.37 -9.47
N ALA A 58 18.16 -34.52 -9.96
CA ALA A 58 16.86 -34.59 -10.64
C ALA A 58 15.70 -34.14 -9.74
N TYR A 59 15.68 -34.56 -8.48
CA TYR A 59 14.65 -34.11 -7.54
C TYR A 59 14.85 -32.64 -7.13
N ALA A 60 16.11 -32.20 -6.99
CA ALA A 60 16.41 -30.79 -6.73
C ALA A 60 15.88 -29.87 -7.86
N GLU A 61 16.03 -30.26 -9.13
CA GLU A 61 15.48 -29.51 -10.26
C GLU A 61 13.95 -29.42 -10.23
N ILE A 62 13.26 -30.52 -9.90
CA ILE A 62 11.81 -30.55 -9.78
C ILE A 62 11.33 -29.60 -8.67
N TYR A 63 11.95 -29.67 -7.49
CA TYR A 63 11.57 -28.79 -6.37
C TYR A 63 11.94 -27.34 -6.62
N ALA A 64 13.07 -27.06 -7.28
CA ALA A 64 13.46 -25.70 -7.67
C ALA A 64 12.45 -25.10 -8.65
N LYS A 65 12.05 -25.85 -9.68
CA LYS A 65 11.02 -25.42 -10.63
C LYS A 65 9.69 -25.17 -9.92
N LYS A 66 9.25 -26.11 -9.08
CA LYS A 66 8.01 -25.96 -8.31
C LYS A 66 8.05 -24.71 -7.43
N LEU A 67 9.17 -24.45 -6.77
CA LEU A 67 9.34 -23.30 -5.89
C LEU A 67 9.21 -21.98 -6.66
N LEU A 68 9.84 -21.88 -7.83
CA LEU A 68 9.73 -20.72 -8.71
C LEU A 68 8.28 -20.50 -9.17
N ASP A 69 7.61 -21.56 -9.62
CA ASP A 69 6.22 -21.50 -10.07
C ASP A 69 5.28 -21.07 -8.93
N GLN A 70 5.50 -21.56 -7.70
CA GLN A 70 4.72 -21.17 -6.52
C GLN A 70 4.91 -19.69 -6.17
N ILE A 71 6.13 -19.17 -6.22
CA ILE A 71 6.43 -17.75 -5.94
C ILE A 71 5.76 -16.86 -7.00
N ASP A 72 5.92 -17.17 -8.29
CA ASP A 72 5.31 -16.40 -9.37
C ASP A 72 3.77 -16.42 -9.30
N ALA A 73 3.19 -17.58 -9.01
CA ALA A 73 1.74 -17.72 -8.85
C ALA A 73 1.20 -16.91 -7.66
N LEU A 74 1.88 -16.93 -6.51
CA LEU A 74 1.51 -16.14 -5.35
C LEU A 74 1.66 -14.63 -5.61
N GLN A 75 2.74 -14.22 -6.28
CA GLN A 75 2.96 -12.83 -6.66
C GLN A 75 1.84 -12.32 -7.57
N LYS A 76 1.42 -13.10 -8.57
CA LYS A 76 0.29 -12.77 -9.45
C LYS A 76 -1.02 -12.67 -8.68
N ALA A 77 -1.27 -13.55 -7.71
CA ALA A 77 -2.47 -13.49 -6.89
C ALA A 77 -2.50 -12.23 -6.01
N ILE A 78 -1.37 -11.89 -5.38
CA ILE A 78 -1.26 -10.66 -4.57
C ILE A 78 -1.44 -9.41 -5.43
N GLN A 79 -0.93 -9.38 -6.66
CA GLN A 79 -1.20 -8.27 -7.58
C GLN A 79 -2.69 -8.12 -7.91
N LYS A 80 -3.43 -9.23 -8.01
CA LYS A 80 -4.89 -9.16 -8.16
C LYS A 80 -5.54 -8.57 -6.92
N ILE A 81 -5.19 -9.08 -5.73
CA ILE A 81 -5.69 -8.55 -4.44
C ILE A 81 -5.46 -7.04 -4.34
N ARG A 82 -4.27 -6.55 -4.69
CA ARG A 82 -3.93 -5.11 -4.73
C ARG A 82 -4.82 -4.32 -5.68
N LYS A 83 -5.17 -4.87 -6.85
CA LYS A 83 -6.04 -4.21 -7.84
C LYS A 83 -7.51 -4.15 -7.39
N THR A 84 -7.99 -5.17 -6.69
CA THR A 84 -9.38 -5.23 -6.22
C THR A 84 -9.62 -4.39 -4.96
N LYS A 85 -8.56 -4.12 -4.18
CA LYS A 85 -8.67 -3.28 -2.99
C LYS A 85 -9.02 -1.86 -3.41
N LYS A 86 -10.27 -1.44 -3.14
CA LYS A 86 -10.69 -0.05 -3.31
C LYS A 86 -9.76 0.80 -2.46
N VAL A 87 -8.90 1.59 -3.10
CA VAL A 87 -8.11 2.60 -2.43
C VAL A 87 -9.12 3.52 -1.74
N GLU A 88 -9.16 3.48 -0.41
CA GLU A 88 -9.96 4.44 0.34
C GLU A 88 -9.48 5.84 -0.03
N ARG A 89 -10.41 6.66 -0.51
CA ARG A 89 -10.12 8.05 -0.89
C ARG A 89 -10.66 8.96 0.18
N PHE A 90 -9.89 9.98 0.52
CA PHE A 90 -10.41 11.08 1.32
C PHE A 90 -11.57 11.76 0.59
N ILE A 91 -12.73 11.85 1.25
CA ILE A 91 -13.91 12.55 0.75
C ILE A 91 -14.19 13.71 1.69
N SER A 92 -13.92 14.93 1.23
CA SER A 92 -14.41 16.12 1.91
C SER A 92 -15.81 16.49 1.40
N PRO A 93 -16.72 16.93 2.29
CA PRO A 93 -17.99 17.53 1.88
C PRO A 93 -17.79 18.91 1.24
N TYR A 94 -16.64 19.55 1.41
CA TYR A 94 -16.34 20.84 0.78
C TYR A 94 -16.21 20.68 -0.74
N ARG A 95 -16.92 21.56 -1.45
CA ARG A 95 -16.86 21.71 -2.90
C ARG A 95 -16.50 23.16 -3.21
N PRO A 96 -15.27 23.45 -3.66
CA PRO A 96 -14.90 24.82 -3.96
C PRO A 96 -15.74 25.32 -5.15
N PRO A 97 -16.09 26.61 -5.18
CA PRO A 97 -16.74 27.21 -6.33
C PRO A 97 -15.79 27.19 -7.55
N ARG A 98 -16.36 27.17 -8.76
CA ARG A 98 -15.58 27.10 -10.02
C ARG A 98 -14.53 28.21 -10.14
N ASN A 99 -14.82 29.40 -9.64
CA ASN A 99 -13.89 30.51 -9.61
C ASN A 99 -13.98 31.24 -8.27
N VAL A 100 -13.06 30.95 -7.35
CA VAL A 100 -12.99 31.63 -6.06
C VAL A 100 -12.61 33.11 -6.26
N HIS A 101 -11.76 33.43 -7.23
CA HIS A 101 -11.23 34.78 -7.42
C HIS A 101 -12.27 35.79 -7.94
N SER A 102 -13.37 35.33 -8.55
CA SER A 102 -14.47 36.19 -8.97
C SER A 102 -15.40 36.60 -7.82
N LEU A 103 -15.21 36.05 -6.62
CA LEU A 103 -16.04 36.38 -5.47
C LEU A 103 -15.61 37.72 -4.84
N PRO A 104 -16.55 38.47 -4.23
CA PRO A 104 -16.23 39.56 -3.32
C PRO A 104 -15.25 39.11 -2.24
N LYS A 105 -14.41 40.04 -1.74
CA LYS A 105 -13.35 39.78 -0.77
C LYS A 105 -13.81 38.98 0.44
N GLU A 106 -14.94 39.35 1.04
CA GLU A 106 -15.49 38.69 2.23
C GLU A 106 -15.86 37.24 1.93
N LYS A 107 -16.43 36.99 0.74
CA LYS A 107 -16.78 35.65 0.28
C LYS A 107 -15.53 34.84 -0.07
N ARG A 108 -14.50 35.46 -0.65
CA ARG A 108 -13.18 34.82 -0.88
C ARG A 108 -12.58 34.33 0.43
N LEU A 109 -12.54 35.18 1.45
CA LEU A 109 -12.03 34.82 2.78
C LEU A 109 -12.80 33.63 3.38
N VAL A 110 -14.13 33.61 3.25
CA VAL A 110 -14.94 32.48 3.71
C VAL A 110 -14.58 31.18 2.96
N GLU A 111 -14.44 31.23 1.65
CA GLU A 111 -14.08 30.04 0.85
C GLU A 111 -12.66 29.55 1.15
N TYR A 112 -11.68 30.45 1.34
CA TYR A 112 -10.34 30.04 1.77
C TYR A 112 -10.35 29.41 3.17
N ARG A 113 -11.15 29.92 4.12
CA ARG A 113 -11.29 29.29 5.45
C ARG A 113 -11.92 27.89 5.36
N LYS A 114 -12.92 27.70 4.50
CA LYS A 114 -13.51 26.38 4.23
C LYS A 114 -12.49 25.43 3.59
N ALA A 115 -11.74 25.91 2.61
CA ALA A 115 -10.66 25.14 1.98
C ALA A 115 -9.59 24.74 3.00
N LEU A 116 -9.19 25.66 3.87
CA LEU A 116 -8.23 25.41 4.94
C LEU A 116 -8.72 24.31 5.90
N ARG A 117 -9.99 24.34 6.30
CA ARG A 117 -10.59 23.27 7.11
C ARG A 117 -10.51 21.91 6.39
N ALA A 118 -10.92 21.85 5.12
CA ALA A 118 -10.86 20.61 4.33
C ALA A 118 -9.42 20.08 4.14
N LEU A 119 -8.44 20.98 4.00
CA LEU A 119 -7.02 20.61 3.92
C LEU A 119 -6.52 20.03 5.25
N ASN A 120 -6.89 20.62 6.39
CA ASN A 120 -6.53 20.06 7.70
C ASN A 120 -7.19 18.69 7.95
N GLU A 121 -8.47 18.53 7.60
CA GLU A 121 -9.15 17.23 7.67
C GLU A 121 -8.42 16.17 6.82
N LYS A 122 -7.99 16.54 5.61
CA LYS A 122 -7.21 15.66 4.74
C LYS A 122 -5.87 15.27 5.37
N ILE A 123 -5.17 16.22 5.99
CA ILE A 123 -3.89 15.94 6.68
C ILE A 123 -4.13 14.94 7.81
N CYS A 124 -5.13 15.16 8.68
CA CYS A 124 -5.45 14.22 9.76
C CYS A 124 -5.74 12.81 9.23
N TRP A 125 -6.55 12.69 8.17
CA TRP A 125 -6.85 11.41 7.54
C TRP A 125 -5.60 10.73 6.98
N LEU A 126 -4.73 11.48 6.29
CA LEU A 126 -3.47 10.95 5.75
C LEU A 126 -2.51 10.49 6.85
N THR A 127 -2.40 11.25 7.95
CA THR A 127 -1.58 10.88 9.10
C THR A 127 -2.08 9.58 9.74
N GLU A 128 -3.40 9.40 9.87
CA GLU A 128 -3.97 8.15 10.35
C GLU A 128 -3.64 6.97 9.41
N LYS A 129 -3.75 7.18 8.09
CA LYS A 129 -3.37 6.15 7.11
C LYS A 129 -1.89 5.80 7.14
N GLN A 130 -1.02 6.80 7.30
CA GLN A 130 0.41 6.57 7.49
C GLN A 130 0.66 5.72 8.74
N TYR A 131 0.07 6.06 9.88
CA TYR A 131 0.21 5.30 11.13
C TYR A 131 -0.26 3.84 10.96
N GLN A 132 -1.40 3.61 10.30
CA GLN A 132 -1.88 2.27 10.00
C GLN A 132 -0.95 1.49 9.05
N ALA A 133 -0.25 2.17 8.13
CA ALA A 133 0.74 1.55 7.24
C ALA A 133 2.05 1.23 7.97
N GLU A 134 2.49 2.09 8.89
CA GLU A 134 3.64 1.87 9.78
C GLU A 134 3.41 0.64 10.66
N ASN A 135 2.23 0.51 11.27
CA ASN A 135 1.85 -0.66 12.07
C ASN A 135 1.84 -1.97 11.25
N ARG A 136 1.63 -1.88 9.94
CA ARG A 136 1.67 -3.02 9.01
C ARG A 136 3.06 -3.25 8.38
N ALA A 137 4.07 -2.49 8.80
CA ALA A 137 5.41 -2.49 8.24
C ALA A 137 5.45 -2.27 6.70
N ASN A 138 4.45 -1.59 6.14
CA ASN A 138 4.35 -1.36 4.71
C ASN A 138 5.05 -0.04 4.31
N LYS A 139 6.38 -0.12 4.14
CA LYS A 139 7.23 1.04 3.84
C LYS A 139 6.82 1.82 2.59
N GLU A 140 6.30 1.13 1.57
CA GLU A 140 5.86 1.77 0.32
C GLU A 140 4.65 2.68 0.55
N GLU A 141 3.64 2.19 1.29
CA GLU A 141 2.46 2.99 1.65
C GLU A 141 2.82 4.15 2.58
N VAL A 142 3.75 3.94 3.53
CA VAL A 142 4.22 5.02 4.42
C VAL A 142 4.82 6.17 3.61
N LEU A 143 5.72 5.86 2.67
CA LEU A 143 6.34 6.87 1.81
C LEU A 143 5.30 7.61 0.95
N LEU A 144 4.33 6.87 0.40
CA LEU A 144 3.24 7.45 -0.38
C LEU A 144 2.42 8.44 0.45
N TYR A 145 2.03 8.08 1.67
CA TYR A 145 1.25 8.98 2.54
C TYR A 145 2.07 10.19 2.98
N GLN A 146 3.37 10.03 3.28
CA GLN A 146 4.26 11.15 3.58
C GLN A 146 4.32 12.17 2.45
N GLN A 147 4.48 11.72 1.20
CA GLN A 147 4.46 12.62 0.04
C GLN A 147 3.13 13.37 -0.10
N GLN A 148 2.01 12.68 0.10
CA GLN A 148 0.69 13.31 0.04
C GLN A 148 0.46 14.33 1.17
N ILE A 149 1.01 14.07 2.37
CA ILE A 149 0.97 15.01 3.50
C ILE A 149 1.74 16.27 3.12
N GLN A 150 2.99 16.14 2.65
CA GLN A 150 3.81 17.29 2.24
C GLN A 150 3.14 18.14 1.16
N GLU A 151 2.55 17.51 0.14
CA GLU A 151 1.81 18.22 -0.90
C GLU A 151 0.59 18.96 -0.32
N THR A 152 -0.12 18.34 0.62
CA THR A 152 -1.32 18.93 1.24
C THR A 152 -0.94 20.08 2.20
N GLU A 153 0.16 19.96 2.94
CA GLU A 153 0.71 21.04 3.77
C GLU A 153 1.16 22.23 2.94
N PHE A 154 1.82 22.00 1.81
CA PHE A 154 2.19 23.08 0.89
C PHE A 154 0.95 23.85 0.39
N ARG A 155 -0.14 23.15 0.07
CA ARG A 155 -1.42 23.79 -0.30
C ARG A 155 -2.03 24.56 0.86
N LYS A 156 -1.92 24.04 2.09
CA LYS A 156 -2.36 24.74 3.30
C LYS A 156 -1.59 26.05 3.50
N ILE A 157 -0.27 26.05 3.33
CA ILE A 157 0.56 27.26 3.43
C ILE A 157 0.11 28.31 2.41
N LYS A 158 -0.09 27.92 1.14
CA LYS A 158 -0.61 28.83 0.11
C LYS A 158 -1.98 29.42 0.47
N CYS A 159 -2.85 28.60 1.05
CA CYS A 159 -4.17 29.05 1.50
C CYS A 159 -4.07 30.07 2.64
N LEU A 160 -3.15 29.87 3.59
CA LEU A 160 -2.91 30.81 4.69
C LEU A 160 -2.39 32.14 4.19
N ILE A 161 -1.40 32.14 3.31
CA ILE A 161 -0.86 33.36 2.68
C ILE A 161 -1.97 34.13 1.96
N ALA A 162 -2.83 33.45 1.21
CA ALA A 162 -3.95 34.08 0.52
C ALA A 162 -4.97 34.70 1.50
N ILE A 163 -5.23 34.07 2.65
CA ILE A 163 -6.10 34.62 3.70
C ILE A 163 -5.48 35.87 4.32
N GLU A 164 -4.19 35.85 4.61
CA GLU A 164 -3.45 36.96 5.22
C GLU A 164 -3.48 38.18 4.28
N GLN A 165 -3.07 38.01 3.02
CA GLN A 165 -3.12 39.06 2.00
C GLN A 165 -4.52 39.66 1.83
N LEU A 166 -5.55 38.81 1.79
CA LEU A 166 -6.94 39.26 1.69
C LEU A 166 -7.49 39.91 2.96
N ALA A 167 -6.85 39.73 4.12
CA ALA A 167 -7.27 40.37 5.36
C ALA A 167 -6.61 41.74 5.56
N GLU A 168 -5.45 41.96 4.95
CA GLU A 168 -4.69 43.23 5.00
C GLU A 168 -5.07 44.24 3.91
N GLU A 169 -5.59 43.77 2.76
CA GLU A 169 -6.34 44.60 1.79
C GLU A 169 -7.60 45.21 2.42
#